data_AF-A0A7K3VFV2-F1
#
_entry.id   AF-A0A7K3VFV2-F1
#
_cell.length_a   1.000
_cell.length_b   1.000
_cell.length_c   1.000
_cell.angle_alpha   90.00
_cell.angle_beta   90.00
_cell.angle_gamma   90.00
#
_symmetry.space_group_name_H-M   'P 1'
#
loop_
_entity.id
_entity.type
_entity.pdbx_description
1 polymer ?
#
loop_
_entity_poly.entity_id
_entity_poly.type
_entity_poly.pdbx_seq_one_letter_code
_entity_poly.pdbx_strand_id
1 'polypeptide(L)' 'MTWTYNNKCPVCDEPTKEALPKMGDATEVICDTCGRYRITDSAKEEFRHKEQDERHAILERAKGIAATKGGMTTITTGL' A
#
# COMPACT_ATOMS: atom_id res chain seq x y z
N MET A 1 13.62 -3.97 -14.96
CA MET A 1 12.73 -3.53 -13.88
C MET A 1 13.59 -3.03 -12.75
N THR A 2 13.70 -1.72 -12.59
CA THR A 2 14.61 -1.06 -11.65
C THR A 2 13.85 -0.89 -10.34
N TRP A 3 14.02 -1.79 -9.38
CA TRP A 3 13.42 -1.62 -8.06
C TRP A 3 14.12 -0.46 -7.36
N THR A 4 13.44 0.66 -7.14
CA THR A 4 13.96 1.71 -6.27
C THR A 4 13.65 1.36 -4.82
N TYR A 5 14.70 1.42 -4.01
CA TYR A 5 14.65 1.31 -2.57
C TYR A 5 14.05 2.61 -1.98
N ASN A 6 12.76 2.91 -2.23
CA ASN A 6 12.07 3.87 -1.38
C ASN A 6 11.66 3.11 -0.13
N ASN A 7 12.44 3.34 0.90
CA ASN A 7 12.93 2.30 1.78
C ASN A 7 11.99 1.97 2.94
N LYS A 8 10.70 2.32 2.81
CA LYS A 8 9.75 2.34 3.94
C LYS A 8 8.32 2.06 3.48
N CYS A 9 7.69 1.10 4.16
CA CYS A 9 6.30 0.75 4.00
C CYS A 9 5.45 1.97 4.35
N PRO A 10 4.54 2.45 3.49
CA PRO A 10 3.65 3.54 3.88
C PRO A 10 2.75 3.16 5.06
N VAL A 11 2.61 1.86 5.39
CA VAL A 11 1.80 1.37 6.52
C VAL A 11 2.62 1.27 7.80
N CYS A 12 3.71 0.51 7.80
CA CYS A 12 4.48 0.18 9.00
C CYS A 12 5.87 0.80 9.09
N ASP A 13 6.26 1.66 8.14
CA ASP A 13 7.57 2.32 8.04
C ASP A 13 8.78 1.38 7.89
N GLU A 14 8.57 0.07 7.87
CA GLU A 14 9.59 -0.97 7.67
C GLU A 14 10.13 -1.01 6.23
N PRO A 15 11.34 -1.54 5.99
CA PRO A 15 11.88 -1.69 4.64
C PRO A 15 10.95 -2.52 3.73
N THR A 16 10.65 -1.97 2.55
CA THR A 16 9.81 -2.64 1.55
C THR A 16 10.44 -2.65 0.19
N LYS A 17 10.01 -3.60 -0.63
CA LYS A 17 10.33 -3.66 -2.05
C LYS A 17 9.17 -3.01 -2.80
N GLU A 18 9.39 -1.81 -3.32
CA GLU A 18 8.44 -1.17 -4.24
C GLU A 18 8.79 -1.54 -5.68
N ALA A 19 7.80 -2.05 -6.43
CA ALA A 19 7.99 -2.33 -7.85
C ALA A 19 7.90 -1.03 -8.66
N LEU A 20 8.94 -0.70 -9.44
CA LEU A 20 8.80 0.18 -10.60
C LEU A 20 8.75 -0.69 -11.87
N PRO A 21 7.84 -0.42 -12.83
CA PRO A 21 7.11 0.83 -13.07
C PRO A 21 5.72 0.88 -12.42
N LYS A 22 5.24 2.11 -12.12
CA LYS A 22 3.83 2.38 -11.79
C LYS A 22 2.94 1.74 -12.87
N MET A 23 2.19 0.70 -12.50
CA MET A 23 1.15 0.14 -13.36
C MET A 23 -0.08 1.05 -13.23
N GLY A 24 -0.10 2.17 -13.98
CA GLY A 24 -1.13 3.20 -13.86
C GLY A 24 -0.96 4.11 -12.63
N ASP A 25 -2.06 4.53 -12.01
CA ASP A 25 -2.07 5.44 -10.84
C ASP A 25 -1.71 4.78 -9.49
N ALA A 26 -1.42 3.47 -9.50
CA ALA A 26 -1.11 2.71 -8.29
C ALA A 26 0.32 2.17 -8.27
N THR A 27 0.95 2.27 -7.10
CA THR A 27 2.26 1.68 -6.79
C THR A 27 2.05 0.35 -6.10
N GLU A 28 2.76 -0.68 -6.57
CA GLU A 28 2.75 -1.99 -5.90
C GLU A 28 3.85 -2.04 -4.85
N VAL A 29 3.43 -2.24 -3.60
CA VAL A 29 4.29 -2.34 -2.43
C VAL A 29 4.32 -3.79 -1.96
N ILE A 30 5.53 -4.31 -1.75
CA ILE A 30 5.75 -5.64 -1.18
C ILE A 30 6.48 -5.45 0.15
N CYS A 31 5.74 -5.64 1.24
CA CYS A 31 6.25 -5.63 2.59
C CYS A 31 6.19 -7.05 3.16
N ASP A 32 7.23 -7.47 3.89
CA ASP A 32 7.23 -8.79 4.55
C ASP A 32 6.17 -8.84 5.67
N THR A 33 6.05 -7.74 6.43
CA THR A 33 5.11 -7.59 7.55
C THR A 33 3.67 -7.33 7.08
N CYS A 34 3.49 -6.37 6.18
CA CYS A 34 2.15 -5.96 5.72
C CYS A 34 1.63 -6.82 4.57
N GLY A 35 2.50 -7.56 3.90
CA GLY A 35 2.21 -8.32 2.69
C GLY A 35 2.32 -7.47 1.42
N ARG A 36 1.79 -8.01 0.32
CA ARG A 36 1.75 -7.37 -0.99
C ARG A 36 0.42 -6.64 -1.19
N TYR A 37 0.50 -5.36 -1.55
CA TYR A 37 -0.67 -4.54 -1.85
C TYR A 37 -0.34 -3.45 -2.88
N ARG A 38 -1.37 -2.87 -3.47
CA ARG A 38 -1.27 -1.67 -4.30
C ARG A 38 -1.75 -0.46 -3.54
N ILE A 39 -1.15 0.69 -3.75
CA ILE A 39 -1.57 1.98 -3.16
C ILE A 39 -1.55 3.05 -4.23
N THR A 40 -2.65 3.79 -4.37
CA THR A 40 -2.72 4.97 -5.27
C THR A 40 -1.93 6.13 -4.71
N ASP A 41 -1.43 7.02 -5.58
CA ASP A 41 -0.67 8.21 -5.16
C ASP A 41 -1.46 9.07 -4.14
N SER A 42 -2.76 9.31 -4.39
CA SER A 42 -3.63 10.06 -3.46
C SER A 42 -3.76 9.40 -2.08
N ALA A 43 -3.88 8.07 -2.04
CA ALA A 43 -3.89 7.34 -0.77
C ALA A 43 -2.54 7.41 -0.07
N LYS A 44 -1.42 7.40 -0.82
CA LYS A 44 -0.07 7.56 -0.26
C LYS A 44 0.09 8.93 0.40
N GLU A 45 -0.48 9.99 -0.20
CA GLU A 45 -0.53 11.32 0.41
C GLU A 45 -1.36 11.32 1.71
N GLU A 46 -2.56 10.73 1.72
CA GLU A 46 -3.37 10.63 2.95
C GLU A 46 -2.63 9.88 4.07
N PHE A 47 -1.94 8.79 3.73
CA PHE A 47 -1.18 8.01 4.70
C PHE A 47 -0.07 8.85 5.34
N ARG A 48 0.56 9.77 4.59
CA ARG A 48 1.58 10.67 5.12
C ARG A 48 1.09 11.50 6.31
N HIS A 49 -0.20 11.83 6.34
CA HIS A 49 -0.82 12.63 7.40
C HIS A 49 -1.48 11.80 8.52
N LYS A 50 -1.58 10.48 8.34
CA LYS A 50 -2.20 9.56 9.31
C LYS A 50 -1.18 8.90 10.22
N GLU A 51 -1.64 8.49 11.40
CA GLU A 51 -0.83 7.70 12.34
C GLU A 51 -0.65 6.26 11.86
N GLN A 52 0.35 5.55 12.40
CA GLN A 52 0.65 4.15 12.04
C GLN A 52 -0.56 3.23 12.22
N ASP A 53 -1.29 3.40 13.33
CA ASP A 53 -2.46 2.58 13.64
C ASP A 53 -3.59 2.76 12.60
N GLU A 54 -3.88 4.01 12.21
CA GLU A 54 -4.85 4.29 11.15
C GLU A 54 -4.44 3.67 9.81
N ARG A 55 -3.15 3.75 9.46
CA ARG A 55 -2.64 3.16 8.21
C ARG A 55 -2.81 1.65 8.20
N HIS A 56 -2.59 0.99 9.34
CA HIS A 56 -2.84 -0.43 9.52
C HIS A 56 -4.33 -0.77 9.36
N ALA A 57 -5.21 0.00 10.00
CA ALA A 57 -6.65 -0.18 9.88
C ALA A 57 -7.13 -0.05 8.42
N ILE A 58 -6.59 0.90 7.66
CA ILE A 58 -6.92 1.06 6.24
C ILE A 58 -6.42 -0.14 5.42
N LEU A 59 -5.20 -0.62 5.67
CA LEU A 59 -4.69 -1.82 5.01
C LEU A 59 -5.58 -3.04 5.30
N GLU A 60 -6.00 -3.24 6.54
CA GLU A 60 -6.90 -4.33 6.91
C GLU A 60 -8.27 -4.23 6.23
N ARG A 61 -8.84 -3.03 6.17
CA ARG A 61 -10.07 -2.78 5.40
C ARG A 61 -9.90 -3.11 3.92
N ALA A 62 -8.80 -2.63 3.31
CA ALA A 62 -8.48 -2.92 1.92
C ALA A 62 -8.34 -4.42 1.66
N LYS A 63 -7.70 -5.16 2.58
CA LYS A 63 -7.59 -6.63 2.54
C LYS A 63 -8.96 -7.29 2.60
N GLY A 64 -9.85 -6.84 3.50
CA GLY A 64 -11.22 -7.37 3.61
C GLY A 64 -12.04 -7.17 2.34
N ILE A 65 -11.94 -5.98 1.73
CA ILE A 65 -12.62 -5.66 0.47
C ILE A 65 -12.05 -6.49 -0.69
N ALA A 66 -10.74 -6.65 -0.76
CA ALA A 66 -10.10 -7.47 -1.78
C ALA A 66 -10.45 -8.95 -1.64
N ALA A 67 -10.52 -9.48 -0.42
CA ALA A 67 -11.00 -10.83 -0.14
C ALA A 67 -12.45 -11.02 -0.59
N THR A 68 -13.30 -10.01 -0.38
CA THR A 68 -14.71 -10.04 -0.80
C THR A 68 -14.86 -9.97 -2.32
N LYS A 69 -14.03 -9.16 -2.99
CA LYS A 69 -14.08 -8.95 -4.45
C LYS A 69 -13.25 -9.95 -5.25
N GLY A 70 -12.55 -10.89 -4.60
CA GLY A 70 -11.67 -11.86 -5.25
C GLY A 70 -10.48 -11.23 -5.98
N GLY A 71 -10.04 -10.05 -5.53
CA GLY A 71 -9.05 -9.22 -6.20
C GLY A 71 -7.78 -9.01 -5.38
N MET A 72 -6.85 -8.23 -5.93
CA MET A 72 -5.64 -7.85 -5.21
C MET A 72 -5.90 -6.67 -4.27
N THR A 73 -5.35 -6.72 -3.05
CA THR A 73 -5.42 -5.64 -2.06
C THR A 73 -4.97 -4.33 -2.68
N THR A 74 -5.89 -3.39 -2.81
CA THR A 74 -5.64 -2.08 -3.40
C THR A 74 -6.18 -1.02 -2.45
N ILE A 75 -5.28 -0.14 -1.99
CA ILE A 75 -5.55 0.99 -1.13
C ILE A 75 -5.81 2.21 -2.03
N THR A 76 -7.02 2.74 -1.94
CA THR A 76 -7.46 3.96 -2.63
C THR A 76 -7.98 4.96 -1.60
N THR A 77 -8.03 6.24 -1.97
CA THR A 77 -8.71 7.28 -1.18
C THR A 77 -10.19 6.92 -0.99
N GLY A 78 -10.71 7.08 0.24
CA GLY A 78 -12.14 6.89 0.56
C GLY A 78 -12.58 5.47 0.96
N LEU A 79 -11.68 4.64 1.50
CA LEU A 79 -11.97 3.30 2.05
C LEU A 79 -12.63 3.31 3.44
#